data_AF-A0A5A9ZFU8-F1
#
_entry.id   AF-A0A5A9ZFU8-F1
#
_cell.length_a   1.000
_cell.length_b   1.000
_cell.length_c   1.000
_cell.angle_alpha   90.00
_cell.angle_beta   90.00
_cell.angle_gamma   90.00
#
_symmetry.space_group_name_H-M   'P 1'
#
loop_
_entity.id
_entity.type
_entity.pdbx_description
1 polymer ?
#
loop_
_entity_poly.entity_id
_entity_poly.type
_entity_poly.pdbx_seq_one_letter_code
_entity_poly.pdbx_strand_id
1 'polypeptide(L)' 'MALLVMFLSGFCGIAASITALVGYDASWLQALMIYLVTSIVPAALIMAGIYLHTQIIRALGTPETMPDVSTRVQATR' A
#
# COMPACT_ATOMS: atom_id res chain seq x y z
N MET A 1 -2.65 -7.60 10.06
CA MET A 1 -1.62 -7.84 9.02
C MET A 1 -0.90 -6.56 8.63
N ALA A 2 -1.57 -5.56 8.02
CA ALA A 2 -0.92 -4.32 7.56
C ALA A 2 -0.15 -3.53 8.64
N LEU A 3 -0.74 -3.32 9.81
CA LEU A 3 -0.09 -2.64 10.94
C LEU A 3 1.19 -3.33 11.42
N LEU A 4 1.21 -4.67 11.38
CA LEU A 4 2.36 -5.47 11.82
C LEU A 4 3.52 -5.28 10.84
N VAL A 5 3.23 -5.23 9.54
CA VAL A 5 4.25 -5.00 8.52
C VAL A 5 4.75 -3.55 8.52
N MET A 6 3.90 -2.57 8.82
CA MET A 6 4.34 -1.18 9.05
C MET A 6 5.29 -1.07 10.25
N PHE A 7 5.02 -1.82 11.32
CA PHE A 7 5.90 -1.85 12.49
C PHE A 7 7.23 -2.54 12.17
N LEU A 8 7.18 -3.66 11.43
CA LEU A 8 8.37 -4.37 10.98
C LEU A 8 9.22 -3.54 10.00
N SER A 9 8.60 -2.75 9.12
CA SER A 9 9.34 -1.90 8.17
C SER A 9 10.12 -0.81 8.89
N GLY A 10 9.53 -0.19 9.92
CA GLY A 10 10.23 0.75 10.78
C GLY A 10 11.42 0.10 11.50
N PHE A 11 11.23 -1.08 12.09
CA PHE A 11 12.33 -1.79 12.77
C PHE A 11 13.45 -2.21 11.81
N CYS A 12 13.08 -2.70 10.63
CA CYS A 12 14.02 -3.05 9.57
C CYS A 12 14.84 -1.84 9.12
N GLY A 13 14.21 -0.67 8.99
CA GLY A 13 14.92 0.55 8.64
C GLY A 13 15.91 1.01 9.70
N ILE A 14 15.57 0.87 10.98
CA ILE A 14 16.50 1.14 12.09
C ILE A 14 17.72 0.22 11.96
N ALA A 15 17.49 -1.10 11.85
CA ALA A 15 18.56 -2.08 11.74
C ALA A 15 19.46 -1.79 10.52
N ALA A 16 18.87 -1.58 9.34
CA ALA A 16 19.60 -1.29 8.11
C ALA A 16 20.42 0.01 8.21
N SER A 17 19.88 1.06 8.81
CA SER A 17 20.58 2.34 8.98
C SER A 17 21.78 2.24 9.93
N ILE A 18 21.64 1.49 11.03
CA ILE A 18 22.72 1.26 11.99
C ILE A 18 23.80 0.39 11.36
N THR A 19 23.41 -0.68 10.65
CA THR A 19 24.37 -1.53 9.93
C THR A 19 25.12 -0.74 8.85
N ALA A 20 24.46 0.16 8.13
CA ALA A 20 25.13 1.03 7.16
C ALA A 20 26.11 2.01 7.82
N LEU A 21 25.72 2.61 8.94
CA LEU A 21 26.53 3.59 9.65
C LEU A 21 27.75 2.95 10.33
N VAL A 22 27.58 1.82 11.00
CA VAL A 22 28.63 1.16 11.80
C VAL A 22 29.41 0.11 11.00
N GLY A 23 28.75 -0.58 10.08
CA GLY A 23 29.33 -1.70 9.34
C GLY A 23 29.96 -1.33 8.00
N TYR A 24 29.60 -0.18 7.43
CA TYR A 24 30.05 0.23 6.10
C TYR A 24 30.58 1.68 6.04
N ASP A 25 30.80 2.32 7.20
CA ASP A 25 31.24 3.73 7.31
C ASP A 25 30.46 4.70 6.41
N ALA A 26 29.15 4.44 6.24
CA ALA A 26 28.29 5.32 5.46
C ALA A 26 28.19 6.70 6.13
N SER A 27 28.13 7.76 5.32
CA SER A 27 27.89 9.10 5.87
C SER A 27 26.54 9.18 6.59
N TRP A 28 26.42 10.06 7.58
CA TRP A 28 25.19 10.22 8.37
C TRP A 28 23.95 10.45 7.48
N LEU A 29 24.12 11.22 6.39
CA LEU A 29 23.07 11.53 5.43
C LEU A 29 22.63 10.28 4.65
N GLN A 30 23.59 9.42 4.26
CA GLN A 30 23.28 8.15 3.59
C GLN A 30 22.55 7.19 4.54
N ALA A 31 22.98 7.09 5.80
CA ALA A 31 22.30 6.27 6.80
C ALA A 31 20.85 6.76 7.03
N LEU A 32 20.63 8.07 7.07
CA LEU A 32 19.29 8.67 7.15
C LEU A 32 18.44 8.35 5.92
N MET A 33 19.00 8.45 4.72
CA MET A 33 18.31 8.10 3.48
C MET A 33 17.92 6.62 3.45
N ILE A 34 18.83 5.73 3.88
CA ILE A 34 18.57 4.30 4.00
C ILE A 34 17.41 4.06 4.97
N TYR A 35 17.44 4.67 6.16
CA TYR A 35 16.35 4.60 7.14
C TYR A 35 15.01 5.02 6.53
N LEU A 36 14.99 6.15 5.82
CA LEU A 36 13.77 6.71 5.23
C LEU A 36 13.18 5.77 4.17
N VAL A 37 14.03 5.29 3.24
CA VAL A 37 13.61 4.42 2.14
C VAL A 37 13.10 3.09 2.66
N THR A 38 13.85 2.45 3.54
CA THR A 38 13.49 1.14 4.10
C THR A 38 12.27 1.18 5.01
N SER A 39 12.00 2.30 5.68
CA SER A 39 10.81 2.45 6.54
C SER A 39 9.56 2.84 5.75
N ILE A 40 9.67 3.79 4.81
CA ILE A 40 8.52 4.40 4.11
C ILE A 40 8.06 3.57 2.92
N VAL A 41 8.98 3.05 2.09
CA VAL A 41 8.61 2.36 0.85
C VAL A 41 7.72 1.14 1.11
N PRO A 42 8.02 0.24 2.06
CA PRO A 42 7.15 -0.90 2.33
C PRO A 42 5.78 -0.47 2.87
N ALA A 43 5.75 0.55 3.74
CA ALA A 43 4.49 1.08 4.27
C ALA A 43 3.60 1.68 3.16
N ALA A 44 4.19 2.41 2.22
CA ALA A 44 3.49 2.97 1.07
C ALA A 44 2.94 1.89 0.12
N LEU A 45 3.75 0.87 -0.18
CA LEU A 45 3.31 -0.26 -1.02
C LEU A 45 2.14 -1.02 -0.41
N ILE A 46 2.12 -1.18 0.91
CA ILE A 46 1.03 -1.87 1.61
C ILE A 46 -0.25 -1.04 1.56
N MET A 47 -0.16 0.27 1.82
CA MET A 47 -1.33 1.15 1.70
C MET A 47 -1.88 1.18 0.28
N ALA A 48 -1.00 1.24 -0.73
CA ALA A 48 -1.40 1.15 -2.14
C ALA A 48 -2.07 -0.20 -2.46
N GLY A 49 -1.53 -1.31 -1.95
CA GLY A 49 -2.11 -2.64 -2.12
C GLY A 49 -3.50 -2.78 -1.48
N ILE A 50 -3.69 -2.25 -0.28
CA ILE A 50 -4.99 -2.25 0.41
C ILE A 50 -6.01 -1.39 -0.35
N TYR A 51 -5.59 -0.23 -0.84
CA TYR A 51 -6.44 0.64 -1.66
C TYR A 51 -6.87 -0.08 -2.94
N LEU A 52 -5.93 -0.70 -3.65
CA LEU A 52 -6.25 -1.42 -4.89
C LEU A 52 -7.14 -2.64 -4.63
N HIS A 53 -6.88 -3.39 -3.55
CA HIS A 53 -7.72 -4.51 -3.13
C HIS A 53 -9.16 -4.09 -2.81
N THR A 54 -9.34 -2.97 -2.09
CA THR A 54 -10.68 -2.44 -1.79
C THR A 54 -11.41 -1.98 -3.05
N GLN A 55 -10.70 -1.39 -4.03
CA GLN A 55 -11.31 -1.03 -5.32
C GLN A 55 -11.71 -2.26 -6.14
N ILE A 56 -10.88 -3.31 -6.17
CA ILE A 56 -11.23 -4.58 -6.84
C ILE A 56 -12.46 -5.22 -6.20
N ILE A 57 -12.51 -5.32 -4.87
CA ILE A 57 -13.67 -5.90 -4.18
C ILE A 57 -14.93 -5.09 -4.48
N ARG A 58 -14.84 -3.77 -4.49
CA ARG A 58 -15.98 -2.91 -4.86
C ARG A 58 -16.42 -3.15 -6.29
N ALA A 59 -15.50 -3.25 -7.24
CA ALA A 59 -15.80 -3.51 -8.65
C ALA A 59 -16.42 -4.90 -8.89
N LEU A 60 -15.96 -5.92 -8.15
CA LEU A 60 -16.53 -7.28 -8.23
C LEU A 60 -17.86 -7.41 -7.48
N GLY A 61 -18.04 -6.62 -6.42
CA GLY A 61 -19.23 -6.63 -5.56
C GLY A 61 -20.38 -5.75 -6.06
N THR A 62 -20.13 -4.86 -7.03
CA THR A 62 -21.21 -4.21 -7.78
C THR A 62 -21.78 -5.24 -8.76
N PRO A 63 -23.02 -5.74 -8.57
CA PRO A 63 -23.69 -6.41 -9.66
C PRO A 63 -23.78 -5.38 -10.78
N GLU A 64 -23.45 -5.79 -12.00
CA GLU A 64 -23.68 -4.99 -13.19
C GLU A 64 -25.12 -4.47 -13.10
N THR A 65 -25.25 -3.18 -12.77
CA THR A 65 -26.53 -2.50 -12.79
C THR A 65 -26.85 -2.37 -14.26
N MET A 66 -27.48 -3.42 -14.78
CA MET A 66 -28.04 -3.55 -16.12
C MET A 66 -28.64 -2.21 -16.54
N PRO A 67 -28.05 -1.49 -17.51
CA PRO A 67 -28.63 -0.26 -18.02
C PRO A 67 -29.89 -0.50 -18.88
N ASP A 68 -30.38 -1.73 -19.03
CA ASP A 68 -31.28 -2.08 -20.13
C ASP A 68 -32.61 -2.76 -19.74
N VAL A 69 -32.86 -2.99 -18.44
CA VAL A 69 -34.10 -3.62 -17.98
C VAL A 69 -35.13 -2.59 -17.48
N SER A 70 -34.71 -1.47 -16.89
CA SER A 70 -35.67 -0.46 -16.41
C SER A 70 -36.30 0.35 -17.54
N THR A 71 -35.64 0.48 -18.69
CA THR A 71 -36.14 1.20 -19.88
C THR A 71 -37.16 0.39 -20.66
N ARG A 72 -37.07 -0.95 -20.70
CA ARG A 72 -38.08 -1.80 -21.36
C ARG A 72 -39.43 -1.83 -20.66
N VAL A 73 -39.46 -1.71 -19.33
CA VAL A 73 -40.71 -1.75 -18.54
C VAL A 73 -41.45 -0.41 -18.60
N GLN A 74 -40.75 0.71 -18.78
CA GLN A 74 -41.38 2.03 -18.97
C GLN A 74 -41.90 2.28 -20.39
N ALA A 75 -41.37 1.58 -21.40
CA ALA A 75 -41.87 1.67 -22.78
C ALA A 75 -43.12 0.80 -23.05
N THR A 76 -43.57 0.01 -22.07
CA THR A 76 -44.74 -0.88 -22.17
C THR A 76 -45.91 -0.49 -21.26
N ARG A 77 -45.92 0.72 -20.68
CA ARG A 77 -47.08 1.27 -19.97
C ARG A 77 -47.65 2.50 -20.65
#